data_AF-A0A1H0YJZ0-F1
#
_entry.id   AF-A0A1H0YJZ0-F1
#
_cell.length_a   1.000
_cell.length_b   1.000
_cell.length_c   1.000
_cell.angle_alpha   90.00
_cell.angle_beta   90.00
_cell.angle_gamma   90.00
#
_symmetry.space_group_name_H-M   'P 1'
#
loop_
_entity.id
_entity.type
_entity.pdbx_description
1 polymer ?
#
loop_
_entity_poly.entity_id
_entity_poly.type
_entity_poly.pdbx_seq_one_letter_code
_entity_poly.pdbx_strand_id
1 'polypeptide(L)'
;MSPWARQSQGRNAHRAFYADYITSAKWYSRRARWALEESTRIAPALILCRGRCGNAWNVDRDDLHHCVYDRLGDEAHEDLWPMCRSCHTRLHELLDSSRSWRKLPKRQANRQALAILAGRNEPPSPRSLTVYL
;
A
#
# COMPACT_ATOMS: atom_id res chain seq x y z
N MET A 1 -25.88 -0.66 -26.12
CA MET A 1 -25.20 -0.82 -24.81
C MET A 1 -25.13 0.52 -24.09
N SER A 2 -25.66 0.60 -22.87
CA SER A 2 -25.65 1.82 -22.04
C SER A 2 -24.24 2.18 -21.55
N PRO A 3 -23.96 3.45 -21.24
CA PRO A 3 -22.67 3.89 -20.67
C PRO A 3 -22.33 3.18 -19.36
N TRP A 4 -23.33 2.92 -18.52
CA TRP A 4 -23.19 2.22 -17.25
C TRP A 4 -22.75 0.76 -17.39
N ALA A 5 -23.24 0.07 -18.42
CA ALA A 5 -22.88 -1.32 -18.71
C ALA A 5 -21.44 -1.46 -19.24
N ARG A 6 -20.96 -0.48 -20.03
CA ARG A 6 -19.54 -0.44 -20.46
C ARG A 6 -18.61 -0.16 -19.28
N GLN A 7 -19.02 0.75 -18.38
CA GLN A 7 -18.23 1.09 -17.21
C GLN A 7 -18.14 -0.06 -16.20
N SER A 8 -19.21 -0.85 -16.01
CA SER A 8 -19.17 -2.03 -15.15
C SER A 8 -18.35 -3.18 -15.75
N GLN A 9 -18.45 -3.42 -17.07
CA GLN A 9 -17.60 -4.39 -17.77
C GLN A 9 -16.12 -4.02 -17.68
N GLY A 10 -15.76 -2.75 -17.89
CA GLY A 10 -14.38 -2.28 -17.74
C GLY A 10 -13.81 -2.50 -16.35
N ARG A 11 -14.61 -2.26 -15.28
CA ARG A 11 -14.19 -2.55 -13.90
C ARG A 11 -13.99 -4.04 -13.64
N ASN A 12 -14.83 -4.90 -14.20
CA ASN A 12 -14.72 -6.35 -14.04
C ASN A 12 -13.49 -6.89 -14.78
N ALA A 13 -13.25 -6.44 -16.01
CA ALA A 13 -12.06 -6.79 -16.77
C ALA A 13 -10.77 -6.33 -16.06
N HIS A 14 -10.76 -5.10 -15.53
CA HIS A 14 -9.62 -4.60 -14.74
C HIS A 14 -9.38 -5.44 -13.47
N ARG A 15 -10.45 -5.88 -12.79
CA ARG A 15 -10.33 -6.75 -11.60
C ARG A 15 -9.78 -8.13 -11.95
N ALA A 16 -10.24 -8.73 -13.04
CA ALA A 16 -9.73 -10.02 -13.52
C ALA A 16 -8.25 -9.91 -13.90
N PHE A 17 -7.89 -8.91 -14.71
CA PHE A 17 -6.51 -8.66 -15.09
C PHE A 17 -5.61 -8.46 -13.87
N TYR A 18 -6.06 -7.70 -12.87
CA TYR A 18 -5.30 -7.49 -11.64
C TYR A 18 -5.11 -8.79 -10.84
N ALA A 19 -6.15 -9.61 -10.72
CA ALA A 19 -6.09 -10.89 -10.02
C ALA A 19 -5.08 -11.84 -10.66
N ASP A 20 -5.06 -11.91 -12.00
CA ASP A 20 -4.07 -12.70 -12.73
C ASP A 20 -2.67 -12.10 -12.56
N TYR A 21 -2.55 -10.78 -12.70
CA TYR A 21 -1.27 -10.08 -12.62
C TYR A 21 -0.57 -10.24 -11.27
N ILE A 22 -1.28 -10.12 -10.14
CA ILE A 22 -0.66 -10.20 -8.80
C ILE A 22 -0.14 -11.60 -8.47
N THR A 23 -0.55 -12.62 -9.22
CA THR A 23 -0.04 -13.99 -9.12
C THR A 23 0.99 -14.35 -10.20
N SER A 24 1.30 -13.40 -11.09
CA SER A 24 2.15 -13.65 -12.26
C SER A 24 3.64 -13.56 -11.97
N ALA A 25 4.45 -14.27 -12.76
CA ALA A 25 5.91 -14.14 -12.75
C ALA A 25 6.37 -12.69 -12.96
N LYS A 26 5.66 -11.92 -13.79
CA LYS A 26 5.95 -10.51 -14.06
C LYS A 26 5.90 -9.66 -12.78
N TRP A 27 4.89 -9.87 -11.95
CA TRP A 27 4.77 -9.19 -10.67
C TRP A 27 5.88 -9.61 -9.69
N TYR A 28 6.18 -10.91 -9.59
CA TYR A 28 7.28 -11.37 -8.74
C TYR A 28 8.63 -10.76 -9.17
N SER A 29 8.92 -10.71 -10.47
CA SER A 29 10.12 -10.02 -11.00
C SER A 29 10.10 -8.52 -10.70
N ARG A 30 8.93 -7.87 -10.78
CA ARG A 30 8.80 -6.44 -10.43
C ARG A 30 9.12 -6.19 -8.96
N ARG A 31 8.64 -7.05 -8.05
CA ARG A 31 8.91 -6.98 -6.61
C ARG A 31 10.39 -7.14 -6.29
N ALA A 32 11.04 -8.15 -6.87
CA ALA A 32 12.47 -8.39 -6.69
C ALA A 32 13.31 -7.19 -7.14
N ARG A 33 13.00 -6.65 -8.32
CA ARG A 33 13.65 -5.45 -8.86
C ARG A 33 13.41 -4.21 -7.99
N TRP A 34 12.18 -3.99 -7.52
CA TRP A 34 11.88 -2.88 -6.61
C TRP A 34 12.74 -2.95 -5.34
N ALA A 35 12.87 -4.14 -4.74
CA ALA A 35 13.66 -4.35 -3.54
C ALA A 35 15.14 -4.04 -3.75
N LEU A 36 15.71 -4.44 -4.90
CA LEU A 36 17.09 -4.15 -5.28
C LEU A 36 17.32 -2.64 -5.53
N GLU A 37 16.41 -2.00 -6.26
CA GLU A 37 16.44 -0.55 -6.52
C GLU A 37 16.42 0.24 -5.20
N GLU A 38 15.50 -0.12 -4.30
CA GLU A 38 15.35 0.56 -3.01
C GLU A 38 16.56 0.33 -2.11
N SER A 39 17.02 -0.92 -1.96
CA SER A 39 18.17 -1.24 -1.09
C SER A 39 19.43 -0.53 -1.54
N THR A 40 19.65 -0.42 -2.85
CA THR A 40 20.76 0.35 -3.43
C THR A 40 20.64 1.83 -3.09
N ARG A 41 19.42 2.40 -3.16
CA ARG A 41 19.17 3.82 -2.91
C ARG A 41 19.40 4.22 -1.45
N ILE A 42 19.06 3.36 -0.50
CA ILE A 42 19.05 3.70 0.94
C ILE A 42 20.24 3.12 1.72
N ALA A 43 21.14 2.38 1.07
CA ALA A 43 22.27 1.74 1.72
C ALA A 43 23.07 2.74 2.59
N PRO A 44 23.48 2.35 3.82
CA PRO A 44 23.36 1.02 4.43
C PRO A 44 22.08 0.78 5.24
N ALA A 45 21.06 1.64 5.13
CA ALA A 45 19.82 1.50 5.87
C ALA A 45 18.99 0.30 5.39
N LEU A 46 18.12 -0.21 6.27
CA LEU A 46 17.16 -1.25 5.93
C LEU A 46 15.87 -0.64 5.37
N ILE A 47 15.23 -1.36 4.44
CA ILE A 47 13.89 -1.02 3.98
C ILE A 47 12.93 -1.25 5.14
N LEU A 48 12.22 -0.22 5.57
CA LEU A 48 11.24 -0.31 6.66
C LEU A 48 9.81 -0.32 6.12
N CYS A 49 8.91 -0.99 6.83
CA CYS A 49 7.49 -0.97 6.53
C CYS A 49 6.94 0.47 6.53
N ARG A 50 6.28 0.84 5.43
CA ARG A 50 5.67 2.16 5.22
C ARG A 50 4.54 2.47 6.20
N GLY A 51 3.95 1.45 6.81
CA GLY A 51 2.96 1.56 7.89
C GLY A 51 3.50 2.11 9.22
N ARG A 52 4.80 2.41 9.31
CA ARG A 52 5.48 2.93 10.52
C ARG A 52 5.41 2.02 11.75
N CYS A 53 5.32 0.71 11.54
CA CYS A 53 5.42 -0.26 12.65
C CYS A 53 6.86 -0.55 13.11
N GLY A 54 7.87 0.01 12.43
CA GLY A 54 9.29 -0.21 12.73
C GLY A 54 9.88 -1.51 12.17
N ASN A 55 9.06 -2.43 11.65
CA ASN A 55 9.56 -3.69 11.10
C ASN A 55 10.37 -3.49 9.81
N ALA A 56 11.49 -4.19 9.71
CA ALA A 56 12.21 -4.36 8.44
C ALA A 56 11.34 -5.15 7.44
N TRP A 57 11.17 -4.57 6.26
CA TRP A 57 10.44 -5.17 5.15
C TRP A 57 11.32 -6.18 4.42
N ASN A 58 10.75 -7.32 4.06
CA ASN A 58 11.45 -8.36 3.30
C ASN A 58 10.60 -8.81 2.09
N VAL A 59 11.25 -8.90 0.94
CA VAL A 59 10.61 -9.15 -0.36
C VAL A 59 9.93 -10.51 -0.46
N ASP A 60 10.31 -11.50 0.34
CA ASP A 60 9.74 -12.85 0.27
C ASP A 60 8.53 -13.03 1.18
N ARG A 61 8.44 -12.26 2.27
CA ARG A 61 7.41 -12.45 3.32
C ARG A 61 6.37 -11.33 3.43
N ASP A 62 6.73 -10.12 2.99
CA ASP A 62 5.92 -8.92 3.14
C ASP A 62 5.27 -8.52 1.80
N ASP A 63 4.48 -7.45 1.78
CA ASP A 63 3.73 -7.03 0.60
C ASP A 63 4.33 -5.77 -0.02
N LEU A 64 4.22 -5.66 -1.35
CA LEU A 64 4.52 -4.43 -2.07
C LEU A 64 3.19 -3.81 -2.51
N HIS A 65 2.76 -2.78 -1.80
CA HIS A 65 1.43 -2.19 -1.90
C HIS A 65 1.31 -1.21 -3.07
N HIS A 66 0.33 -1.40 -3.94
CA HIS A 66 -0.03 -0.44 -5.00
C HIS A 66 -0.81 0.75 -4.43
N CYS A 67 -0.17 1.93 -4.37
CA CYS A 67 -0.87 3.16 -3.96
C CYS A 67 -1.72 3.78 -5.09
N VAL A 68 -1.44 3.40 -6.35
CA VAL A 68 -2.21 3.67 -7.57
C VAL A 68 -2.13 2.46 -8.50
N TYR A 69 -3.10 2.32 -9.42
CA TYR A 69 -3.22 1.16 -10.32
C TYR A 69 -3.16 1.56 -11.82
N ASP A 70 -2.78 2.79 -12.12
CA ASP A 70 -2.96 3.39 -13.46
C ASP A 70 -2.09 2.74 -14.55
N ARG A 71 -0.99 2.07 -14.15
CA ARG A 71 -0.01 1.43 -15.04
C ARG A 71 0.38 0.03 -14.55
N LEU A 72 -0.63 -0.80 -14.28
CA LEU A 72 -0.39 -2.20 -13.88
C LEU A 72 0.50 -2.93 -14.89
N GLY A 73 1.58 -3.53 -14.39
CA GLY A 73 2.61 -4.17 -15.22
C GLY A 73 3.70 -3.24 -15.75
N ASP A 74 3.61 -1.94 -15.51
CA ASP A 74 4.65 -0.94 -15.80
C ASP A 74 4.75 0.06 -14.64
N GLU A 75 4.64 -0.43 -13.40
CA GLU A 75 4.57 0.43 -12.22
C GLU A 75 5.89 1.16 -11.99
N ALA A 76 5.82 2.50 -11.90
CA ALA A 76 6.96 3.24 -11.39
C ALA A 76 7.22 2.88 -9.93
N HIS A 77 8.46 3.16 -9.52
CA HIS A 77 8.95 2.80 -8.21
C HIS A 77 8.13 3.44 -7.07
N GLU A 78 7.71 4.69 -7.24
CA GLU A 78 6.91 5.48 -6.29
C GLU A 78 5.42 5.14 -6.25
N ASP A 79 4.95 4.23 -7.10
CA ASP A 79 3.58 3.71 -7.03
C ASP A 79 3.45 2.55 -6.04
N LEU A 80 4.60 2.06 -5.57
CA LEU A 80 4.73 0.85 -4.78
C LEU A 80 5.29 1.20 -3.40
N TRP A 81 4.67 0.71 -2.34
CA TRP A 81 5.12 0.93 -0.97
C TRP A 81 5.44 -0.39 -0.26
N PRO A 82 6.60 -0.52 0.39
CA PRO A 82 6.94 -1.71 1.16
C PRO A 82 6.07 -1.76 2.42
N MET A 83 5.26 -2.80 2.61
CA MET A 83 4.41 -2.93 3.79
C MET A 83 4.44 -4.35 4.33
N CYS A 84 4.58 -4.51 5.65
CA CYS A 84 4.34 -5.81 6.26
C CYS A 84 2.85 -6.18 6.16
N ARG A 85 2.57 -7.49 6.13
CA ARG A 85 1.20 -8.01 5.94
C ARG A 85 0.18 -7.40 6.91
N SER A 86 0.54 -7.23 8.18
CA SER A 86 -0.39 -6.66 9.18
C SER A 86 -0.71 -5.18 8.94
N CYS A 87 0.27 -4.37 8.55
CA CYS A 87 0.03 -2.97 8.20
C CYS A 87 -0.75 -2.85 6.89
N HIS A 88 -0.46 -3.73 5.94
CA HIS A 88 -1.15 -3.78 4.66
C HIS A 88 -2.64 -4.13 4.83
N THR A 89 -2.96 -5.15 5.62
CA THR A 89 -4.35 -5.51 5.96
C THR A 89 -5.09 -4.34 6.61
N ARG A 90 -4.50 -3.71 7.65
CA ARG A 90 -5.12 -2.57 8.34
C ARG A 90 -5.38 -1.37 7.42
N LEU A 91 -4.49 -1.14 6.45
CA LEU A 91 -4.67 -0.09 5.44
C LEU A 91 -5.90 -0.38 4.60
N HIS A 92 -6.05 -1.61 4.11
CA HIS A 92 -7.22 -2.02 3.34
C HIS A 92 -8.51 -1.98 4.16
N GLU A 93 -8.50 -2.49 5.39
CA GLU A 93 -9.66 -2.40 6.31
C GLU A 93 -10.12 -0.95 6.51
N LEU A 94 -9.18 -0.02 6.70
CA LEU A 94 -9.51 1.40 6.82
C LEU A 94 -10.08 1.98 5.53
N LEU A 95 -9.46 1.69 4.37
CA LEU A 95 -9.95 2.17 3.08
C LEU A 95 -11.33 1.59 2.72
N ASP A 96 -11.65 0.40 3.18
CA ASP A 96 -12.94 -0.25 2.93
C ASP A 96 -14.04 0.12 3.94
N SER A 97 -13.65 0.67 5.11
CA SER A 97 -14.55 1.04 6.21
C SER A 97 -15.67 2.01 5.83
N SER A 98 -15.51 2.81 4.76
CA SER A 98 -16.52 3.77 4.34
C SER A 98 -16.52 4.05 2.84
N ARG A 99 -17.65 4.55 2.33
CA ARG A 99 -17.76 4.98 0.94
C ARG A 99 -17.02 6.29 0.64
N SER A 100 -16.73 7.13 1.64
CA SER A 100 -16.03 8.40 1.40
C SER A 100 -14.60 8.18 0.93
N TRP A 101 -13.92 7.14 1.41
CA TRP A 101 -12.61 6.72 0.93
C TRP A 101 -12.58 6.42 -0.58
N ARG A 102 -13.67 5.84 -1.11
CA ARG A 102 -13.79 5.51 -2.54
C ARG A 102 -13.95 6.73 -3.43
N LYS A 103 -14.33 7.89 -2.87
CA LYS A 103 -14.48 9.15 -3.60
C LYS A 103 -13.16 9.92 -3.72
N LEU A 104 -12.16 9.58 -2.91
CA LEU A 104 -10.86 10.24 -2.95
C LEU A 104 -9.99 9.66 -4.08
N PRO A 105 -9.13 10.48 -4.72
CA PRO A 105 -8.02 10.01 -5.53
C PRO A 105 -7.22 8.94 -4.78
N LYS A 106 -6.87 7.83 -5.46
CA LYS A 106 -6.28 6.65 -4.81
C LYS A 106 -5.02 6.95 -4.02
N ARG A 107 -4.11 7.74 -4.57
CA ARG A 107 -2.89 8.17 -3.87
C ARG A 107 -3.22 8.99 -2.62
N GLN A 108 -4.20 9.88 -2.70
CA GLN A 108 -4.63 10.70 -1.56
C GLN A 108 -5.25 9.84 -0.45
N ALA A 109 -6.15 8.92 -0.82
CA ALA A 109 -6.77 7.99 0.12
C ALA A 109 -5.72 7.17 0.88
N ASN A 110 -4.77 6.57 0.16
CA ASN A 110 -3.67 5.80 0.73
C ASN A 110 -2.80 6.63 1.70
N ARG A 111 -2.42 7.86 1.33
CA ARG A 111 -1.63 8.75 2.19
C ARG A 111 -2.36 9.11 3.48
N GLN A 112 -3.65 9.45 3.39
CA GLN A 112 -4.46 9.81 4.55
C GLN A 112 -4.69 8.60 5.47
N ALA A 113 -4.99 7.43 4.90
CA ALA A 113 -5.18 6.21 5.65
C ALA A 113 -3.89 5.80 6.41
N LEU A 114 -2.72 5.92 5.77
CA LEU A 114 -1.44 5.72 6.45
C LEU A 114 -1.21 6.70 7.60
N ALA A 115 -1.56 7.99 7.44
CA ALA A 115 -1.41 8.97 8.51
C ALA A 115 -2.27 8.62 9.72
N ILE A 116 -3.50 8.14 9.51
CA ILE A 116 -4.39 7.66 10.57
C ILE A 116 -3.81 6.44 11.27
N LEU A 117 -3.28 5.46 10.50
CA LEU A 117 -2.67 4.26 11.09
C LEU A 117 -1.39 4.58 11.88
N ALA A 118 -0.60 5.54 11.41
CA ALA A 118 0.59 6.00 12.11
C ALA A 118 0.24 6.62 13.47
N GLY A 119 -0.76 7.49 13.54
CA GLY A 119 -1.21 8.09 14.81
C GLY A 119 -1.82 7.09 15.80
N ARG A 120 -2.22 5.90 15.34
CA ARG A 120 -2.68 4.79 16.19
C ARG A 120 -1.54 3.89 16.68
N ASN A 121 -0.42 3.87 15.97
CA ASN A 121 0.75 3.03 16.26
C ASN A 121 1.85 3.79 17.02
N GLU A 122 1.70 5.10 17.21
CA GLU A 122 2.64 5.89 18.01
C GLU A 122 2.50 5.47 19.49
N PRO A 123 3.58 5.08 20.19
CA PRO A 123 3.51 4.87 21.63
C PRO A 123 3.01 6.17 22.28
N PRO A 124 2.18 6.12 23.34
CA PRO A 124 1.70 7.33 23.98
C PRO A 124 2.90 8.21 24.32
N SER A 125 2.82 9.49 23.93
CA SER A 125 3.87 10.47 24.22
C SER A 125 4.17 10.46 25.72
N PRO A 126 5.44 10.49 26.17
CA PRO A 126 5.77 10.63 27.59
C PRO A 126 5.12 11.88 28.24
N ARG A 127 4.75 12.88 27.43
CA ARG A 127 4.05 14.09 27.89
C ARG A 127 2.57 13.88 28.24
N SER A 128 1.95 12.78 27.82
CA SER A 128 0.55 12.47 28.19
C SER A 128 0.43 11.75 29.54
N LEU A 129 1.55 11.40 30.18
CA LEU A 129 1.57 10.79 31.52
C LEU A 129 1.71 11.82 32.66
N THR A 130 1.87 13.11 32.35
CA THR A 130 2.06 14.17 33.35
C THR A 130 0.76 14.88 33.76
N VAL A 131 -0.41 14.36 33.38
CA VAL A 131 -1.72 14.93 33.78
C VAL A 131 -2.30 14.26 35.03
N TYR A 132 -1.59 13.30 35.63
CA TYR A 132 -2.00 12.62 36.87
C TYR A 132 -0.88 12.56 37.93
N LEU A 133 -0.17 13.67 38.13
CA LEU A 133 0.66 13.90 39.31
C LEU A 133 0.33 15.25 39.93
#